data_AF-X1BJ19-F1
#
_entry.id   AF-X1BJ19-F1
#
_cell.length_a   1.000
_cell.length_b   1.000
_cell.length_c   1.000
_cell.angle_alpha   90.00
_cell.angle_beta   90.00
_cell.angle_gamma   90.00
#
_symmetry.space_group_name_H-M   'P 1'
#
loop_
_entity.id
_entity.type
_entity.pdbx_description
1 polymer ?
#
loop_
_entity_poly.entity_id
_entity_poly.type
_entity_poly.pdbx_seq_one_letter_code
_entity_poly.pdbx_strand_id
1 'polypeptide(L)' 'MSEFLFLKRFFQAYYQKMEEKLPQVSFLEQREFGFIPWEKPIMIRHMGFNQLEILSKYFKEVFNKNS' A
#
# COMPACT_ATOMS: atom_id res chain seq x y z
N MET A 1 -0.40 -12.04 -19.76
CA MET A 1 -1.47 -11.32 -19.03
C MET A 1 -1.39 -11.73 -17.57
N SER A 2 -1.28 -10.78 -16.65
CA SER A 2 -1.03 -11.06 -15.23
C SER A 2 -2.17 -11.90 -14.65
N GLU A 3 -1.85 -13.09 -14.16
CA GLU A 3 -2.75 -14.09 -13.54
C GLU A 3 -3.68 -13.50 -12.47
N PHE A 4 -3.32 -12.34 -11.90
CA PHE A 4 -4.04 -11.66 -10.83
C PHE A 4 -4.66 -10.30 -11.22
N LEU A 5 -4.91 -10.04 -12.51
CA LEU A 5 -5.40 -8.71 -12.96
C LEU A 5 -6.68 -8.26 -12.21
N PHE A 6 -7.61 -9.19 -11.98
CA PHE A 6 -8.82 -8.90 -11.19
C PHE A 6 -8.49 -8.49 -9.75
N LEU A 7 -7.62 -9.23 -9.06
CA LEU A 7 -7.20 -8.92 -7.69
C LEU A 7 -6.45 -7.59 -7.62
N LYS A 8 -5.55 -7.30 -8.58
CA LYS A 8 -4.86 -6.00 -8.64
C LYS A 8 -5.86 -4.84 -8.72
N ARG A 9 -6.86 -4.94 -9.61
CA ARG A 9 -7.93 -3.94 -9.74
C ARG A 9 -8.79 -3.82 -8.48
N PHE A 10 -9.06 -4.93 -7.82
CA PHE A 10 -9.81 -4.93 -6.57
C PHE A 10 -9.04 -4.21 -5.45
N PHE A 11 -7.75 -4.52 -5.28
CA PHE A 11 -6.89 -3.85 -4.31
C PHE A 11 -6.75 -2.34 -4.61
N GLN A 12 -6.57 -1.97 -5.88
CA GLN A 12 -6.58 -0.57 -6.32
C GLN A 12 -7.86 0.15 -5.89
N ALA A 13 -9.03 -0.40 -6.24
CA ALA A 13 -10.32 0.19 -5.90
C ALA A 13 -10.55 0.28 -4.38
N TYR A 14 -10.06 -0.70 -3.62
CA TYR A 14 -10.12 -0.72 -2.17
C TYR A 14 -9.30 0.42 -1.55
N TYR A 15 -8.02 0.53 -1.89
CA TYR A 15 -7.13 1.55 -1.31
C TYR A 15 -7.43 2.96 -1.80
N GLN A 16 -7.97 3.14 -3.00
CA GLN A 16 -8.45 4.45 -3.48
C GLN A 16 -9.58 5.02 -2.60
N LYS A 17 -10.45 4.16 -2.06
CA LYS A 17 -11.59 4.56 -1.22
C LYS A 17 -11.25 4.65 0.28
N MET A 18 -10.02 4.35 0.66
CA MET A 18 -9.64 4.11 2.06
C MET A 18 -9.00 5.32 2.76
N GLU A 19 -8.99 6.50 2.12
CA GLU A 19 -8.27 7.69 2.59
C GLU A 19 -8.62 8.12 4.02
N GLU A 20 -9.89 8.00 4.42
CA GLU A 20 -10.36 8.34 5.78
C GLU A 20 -10.53 7.13 6.70
N LYS A 21 -10.24 5.91 6.21
CA LYS A 21 -10.53 4.65 6.92
C LYS A 21 -9.30 3.83 7.27
N LEU A 22 -8.10 4.35 7.02
CA LEU A 22 -6.91 3.67 7.50
C LEU A 22 -6.95 3.57 9.03
N PRO A 23 -6.71 2.39 9.59
CA PRO A 23 -6.68 2.25 11.03
C PRO A 23 -5.62 3.17 11.60
N GLN A 24 -5.94 3.87 12.69
CA GLN A 24 -4.94 4.67 13.38
C GLN A 24 -3.83 3.74 13.86
N VAL A 25 -2.60 4.05 13.45
CA VAL A 25 -1.42 3.31 13.89
C VAL A 25 -0.79 4.06 15.05
N SER A 26 -0.93 3.54 16.26
CA SER A 26 -0.24 4.10 17.43
C SER A 26 1.27 4.04 17.23
N PHE A 27 1.95 5.15 17.55
CA PHE A 27 3.39 5.31 17.38
C PHE A 27 3.85 5.02 15.96
N LEU A 28 3.15 5.55 14.95
CA LEU A 28 3.43 5.33 13.52
C LEU A 28 4.93 5.46 13.19
N GLU A 29 5.58 6.51 13.71
CA GLU A 29 7.01 6.80 13.52
C GLU A 29 7.96 5.72 14.05
N GLN A 30 7.49 4.87 14.97
CA GLN A 30 8.27 3.79 15.60
C GLN A 30 8.01 2.43 14.93
N ARG A 31 7.22 2.40 13.85
CA ARG A 31 6.86 1.18 13.12
C ARG A 31 7.64 1.07 11.83
N GLU A 32 8.17 -0.13 11.58
CA GLU A 32 8.64 -0.52 10.25
C GLU A 32 7.49 -1.17 9.47
N PHE A 33 7.40 -0.83 8.19
CA PHE A 33 6.45 -1.37 7.24
C PHE A 33 7.14 -2.24 6.20
N GLY A 34 6.50 -3.35 5.85
CA GLY A 34 6.92 -4.26 4.80
C GLY A 34 5.83 -4.43 3.74
N PHE A 35 6.21 -4.47 2.47
CA PHE A 35 5.31 -4.58 1.33
C PHE A 35 5.74 -5.70 0.39
N ILE A 36 4.78 -6.50 -0.09
CA ILE A 36 5.04 -7.52 -1.11
C ILE A 36 4.35 -7.05 -2.40
N PRO A 37 5.10 -6.56 -3.40
CA PRO A 37 4.53 -6.10 -4.66
C PRO A 37 4.08 -7.29 -5.52
N TRP A 38 3.15 -7.05 -6.43
CA TRP A 38 2.61 -8.12 -7.28
C TRP A 38 3.59 -8.58 -8.36
N GLU A 39 4.52 -7.72 -8.77
CA GLU A 39 5.45 -7.95 -9.87
C GLU A 39 6.66 -8.79 -9.44
N LYS A 40 7.00 -8.75 -8.15
CA LYS A 40 8.15 -9.46 -7.58
C LYS A 40 7.80 -10.00 -6.21
N PRO A 41 7.94 -11.32 -5.96
CA PRO A 41 7.65 -11.93 -4.66
C PRO A 41 8.77 -11.67 -3.64
N ILE A 42 9.27 -10.44 -3.58
CA ILE A 42 10.32 -10.00 -2.66
C ILE A 42 9.72 -8.90 -1.79
N MET A 43 9.79 -9.09 -0.47
CA MET A 43 9.32 -8.09 0.47
C MET A 43 10.24 -6.87 0.44
N ILE A 44 9.68 -5.72 0.11
CA ILE A 44 10.29 -4.40 0.33
C ILE A 44 10.15 -4.09 1.82
N ARG A 45 11.25 -3.78 2.50
CA ARG A 45 11.32 -3.54 3.95
C ARG A 45 11.99 -2.20 4.23
N HIS A 46 12.17 -1.88 5.51
CA HIS A 46 12.81 -0.64 5.98
C HIS A 46 12.08 0.63 5.54
N MET A 47 10.76 0.51 5.37
CA MET A 47 9.88 1.64 5.08
C MET A 47 9.32 2.16 6.41
N GLY A 48 9.48 3.46 6.65
CA GLY A 48 8.89 4.16 7.78
C GLY A 48 8.02 5.32 7.29
N PHE A 49 7.04 5.69 8.10
CA PHE A 49 6.16 6.82 7.82
C PHE A 49 6.00 7.66 9.08
N ASN A 50 5.99 8.98 8.95
CA ASN A 50 5.76 9.90 10.06
C ASN A 50 4.35 10.51 10.06
N GLN A 51 3.60 10.33 8.97
CA GLN A 51 2.25 10.84 8.80
C GLN A 51 1.39 9.79 8.09
N LEU A 52 0.14 9.62 8.56
CA LEU A 52 -0.79 8.65 7.97
C LEU A 52 -1.12 8.99 6.52
N GLU A 53 -1.11 10.28 6.17
CA GLU A 53 -1.35 10.80 4.84
C GLU A 53 -0.26 10.32 3.85
N ILE A 54 1.00 10.25 4.29
CA ILE A 54 2.11 9.77 3.47
C ILE A 54 2.00 8.25 3.25
N LEU A 55 1.63 7.50 4.30
CA LEU A 55 1.35 6.07 4.18
C LEU A 55 0.18 5.81 3.21
N SER A 56 -0.90 6.59 3.32
CA SER A 56 -2.06 6.53 2.44
C SER A 56 -1.68 6.81 0.98
N LYS A 57 -0.90 7.86 0.75
CA LYS A 57 -0.38 8.20 -0.58
C LYS A 57 0.48 7.08 -1.15
N TYR A 58 1.34 6.47 -0.33
CA TYR A 58 2.17 5.34 -0.76
C TYR A 58 1.34 4.15 -1.23
N PHE A 59 0.26 3.79 -0.51
CA PHE A 59 -0.66 2.75 -0.98
C PHE A 59 -1.26 3.08 -2.33
N LYS A 60 -1.76 4.31 -2.51
CA LYS A 60 -2.29 4.75 -3.81
C LYS A 60 -1.25 4.61 -4.92
N GLU A 61 0.00 4.98 -4.69
CA GLU A 61 1.06 4.89 -5.71
C GLU A 61 1.49 3.46 -6.03
N VAL A 62 1.70 2.63 -5.00
CA VAL A 62 2.10 1.22 -5.18
C VAL A 62 1.00 0.42 -5.85
N PHE A 63 -0.25 0.64 -5.49
CA PHE A 63 -1.36 -0.10 -6.08
C PHE A 63 -1.77 0.50 -7.43
N ASN A 64 -1.66 1.81 -7.69
CA ASN A 64 -2.05 2.40 -8.99
C ASN A 64 -0.96 2.35 -10.07
N LYS A 65 0.30 2.02 -9.75
CA LYS A 65 1.31 1.74 -10.79
C LYS A 65 0.94 0.43 -11.50
N ASN A 66 0.31 0.55 -12.67
CA ASN A 66 0.15 -0.41 -13.78
C ASN A 66 -1.26 -0.26 -14.42
N SER A 67 -1.58 0.96 -14.86
CA SER A 67 -2.58 1.20 -15.91
C SER A 67 -1.90 1.16 -17.26
#